data_AF-A0A520HFG2-F1
#
_entry.id   AF-A0A520HFG2-F1
#
_cell.length_a   1.000
_cell.length_b   1.000
_cell.length_c   1.000
_cell.angle_alpha   90.00
_cell.angle_beta   90.00
_cell.angle_gamma   90.00
#
_symmetry.space_group_name_H-M   'P 1'
#
loop_
_entity.id
_entity.type
_entity.pdbx_description
1 polymer ?
#
loop_
_entity_poly.entity_id
_entity_poly.type
_entity_poly.pdbx_seq_one_letter_code
_entity_poly.pdbx_strand_id
1 'polypeptide(L)'
;MTTHQHAYLAEHGMYRPEFEGDACGVGLVAATDGQPSRRVVQSAIDALKAVWHRGAVDADGKTGDGAGIHLDLPHRFFDDCIAASGHKVMPNRLAVGMVFLPRTDLGAQETCRTIVESAIIEAGYTIYGWRQVPVDVSVIGMKAQATRPEIEQIMIAGPLPGDMDEAEFE
;
A
#
# COMPACT_ATOMS: atom_id res chain seq x y z
N MET A 1 11.23 -17.97 21.11
CA MET A 1 12.25 -18.63 21.98
C MET A 1 12.74 -17.61 22.97
N THR A 2 13.04 -18.01 24.20
CA THR A 2 13.60 -17.11 25.23
C THR A 2 15.12 -17.00 25.06
N THR A 3 15.72 -15.91 25.53
CA THR A 3 17.18 -15.65 25.44
C THR A 3 18.04 -16.79 25.99
N HIS A 4 17.54 -17.51 27.00
CA HIS A 4 18.21 -18.69 27.57
C HIS A 4 18.29 -19.88 26.61
N GLN A 5 17.31 -20.05 25.71
CA GLN A 5 17.30 -21.14 24.73
C GLN A 5 18.29 -20.88 23.59
N HIS A 6 18.41 -19.63 23.13
CA HIS A 6 19.40 -19.24 22.11
C HIS A 6 20.83 -19.44 22.62
N ALA A 7 21.13 -19.04 23.86
CA ALA A 7 22.45 -19.22 24.46
C ALA A 7 22.82 -20.71 24.59
N TYR A 8 21.91 -21.56 25.05
CA TYR A 8 22.15 -23.00 25.13
C TYR A 8 22.41 -23.63 23.76
N LEU A 9 21.61 -23.27 22.74
CA LEU A 9 21.78 -23.76 21.37
C LEU A 9 23.08 -23.27 20.71
N ALA A 10 23.54 -22.07 21.08
CA ALA A 10 24.78 -21.50 20.57
C ALA A 10 26.02 -22.19 21.15
N GLU A 11 25.93 -22.63 22.40
CA GLU A 11 27.04 -23.28 23.11
C GLU A 11 27.09 -24.80 22.86
N HIS A 12 25.93 -25.46 22.75
CA HIS A 12 25.84 -26.92 22.70
C HIS A 12 25.26 -27.49 21.40
N GLY A 13 24.87 -26.63 20.44
CA GLY A 13 24.25 -27.01 19.18
C GLY A 13 25.02 -26.52 17.95
N MET A 14 24.41 -26.65 16.77
CA MET A 14 24.94 -26.10 15.51
C MET A 14 24.47 -24.66 15.24
N TYR A 15 23.67 -24.08 16.13
CA TYR A 15 23.23 -22.69 16.00
C TYR A 15 24.41 -21.76 16.23
N ARG A 16 24.57 -20.79 15.32
CA ARG A 16 25.63 -19.79 15.35
C ARG A 16 24.99 -18.41 15.31
N PRO A 17 24.96 -17.67 16.43
CA PRO A 17 24.34 -16.35 16.50
C PRO A 17 24.90 -15.37 15.47
N GLU A 18 26.17 -15.52 15.11
CA GLU A 18 26.87 -14.76 14.06
C GLU A 18 26.27 -14.89 12.65
N PHE A 19 25.43 -15.91 12.40
CA PHE A 19 24.70 -16.09 11.14
C PHE A 19 23.20 -15.77 11.23
N GLU A 20 22.73 -15.29 12.38
CA GLU A 20 21.35 -14.82 12.54
C GLU A 20 21.25 -13.39 11.97
N GLY A 21 20.34 -13.20 11.01
CA GLY A 21 20.13 -11.89 10.38
C GLY A 21 18.66 -11.67 10.06
N ASP A 22 18.18 -10.46 10.32
CA ASP A 22 16.84 -10.03 9.89
C ASP A 22 16.81 -9.85 8.38
N ALA A 23 15.83 -10.52 7.76
CA ALA A 23 15.68 -10.60 6.32
C ALA A 23 14.65 -9.56 5.84
N CYS A 24 15.04 -8.28 5.85
CA CYS A 24 14.26 -7.17 5.28
C CYS A 24 15.15 -6.23 4.47
N GLY A 25 14.68 -5.79 3.30
CA GLY A 25 15.34 -4.79 2.45
C GLY A 25 14.48 -3.55 2.30
N VAL A 26 15.07 -2.37 2.53
CA VAL A 26 14.43 -1.06 2.32
C VAL A 26 15.32 -0.24 1.38
N GLY A 27 14.70 0.56 0.51
CA GLY A 27 15.42 1.42 -0.42
C GLY A 27 14.59 2.65 -0.80
N LEU A 28 15.26 3.67 -1.32
CA LEU A 28 14.67 4.91 -1.79
C LEU A 28 15.23 5.23 -3.18
N VAL A 29 14.36 5.69 -4.08
CA VAL A 29 14.75 6.27 -5.37
C VAL A 29 14.12 7.64 -5.48
N ALA A 30 14.92 8.66 -5.78
CA ALA A 30 14.45 10.03 -5.96
C ALA A 30 15.08 10.65 -7.22
N ALA A 31 14.37 11.56 -7.85
CA ALA A 31 14.92 12.40 -8.91
C ALA A 31 15.61 13.61 -8.28
N THR A 32 16.90 13.81 -8.56
CA THR A 32 17.70 14.89 -7.95
C THR A 32 17.34 16.29 -8.45
N ASP A 33 16.64 16.37 -9.58
CA ASP A 33 16.12 17.61 -10.18
C ASP A 33 14.72 17.97 -9.65
N GLY A 34 14.13 17.13 -8.80
CA GLY A 34 12.79 17.32 -8.25
C GLY A 34 11.66 17.13 -9.26
N GLN A 35 11.93 16.64 -10.48
CA GLN A 35 10.92 16.49 -11.51
C GLN A 35 10.27 15.09 -11.47
N PRO A 36 8.92 14.99 -11.36
CA PRO A 36 8.23 13.71 -11.39
C PRO A 36 8.53 12.93 -12.67
N SER A 37 8.89 11.66 -12.53
CA SER A 37 9.23 10.80 -13.68
C SER A 37 8.86 9.35 -13.47
N ARG A 38 8.24 8.74 -14.49
CA ARG A 38 7.95 7.29 -14.51
C ARG A 38 9.20 6.42 -14.34
N ARG A 39 10.38 6.97 -14.67
CA ARG A 39 11.69 6.31 -14.46
C ARG A 39 11.95 6.00 -12.98
N VAL A 40 11.53 6.87 -12.06
CA VAL A 40 11.69 6.67 -10.60
C VAL A 40 10.92 5.44 -10.16
N VAL A 41 9.63 5.38 -10.53
CA VAL A 41 8.76 4.21 -10.27
C VAL A 41 9.34 2.92 -10.86
N GLN A 42 9.87 2.98 -12.09
CA GLN A 42 10.47 1.80 -12.72
C GLN A 42 11.68 1.29 -11.96
N SER A 43 12.56 2.21 -11.57
CA SER A 43 13.77 1.89 -10.83
C SER A 43 13.46 1.29 -9.46
N ALA A 44 12.43 1.80 -8.77
CA ALA A 44 11.96 1.23 -7.51
C ALA A 44 11.40 -0.19 -7.67
N ILE A 45 10.63 -0.45 -8.73
CA ILE A 45 10.16 -1.81 -9.07
C ILE A 45 11.35 -2.74 -9.35
N ASP A 46 12.33 -2.29 -10.11
CA ASP A 46 13.51 -3.09 -10.45
C ASP A 46 14.38 -3.38 -9.22
N ALA A 47 14.46 -2.43 -8.27
CA ALA A 47 15.10 -2.64 -6.97
C ALA A 47 14.36 -3.69 -6.12
N LEU A 48 13.02 -3.63 -6.06
CA LEU A 48 12.21 -4.64 -5.35
C LEU A 48 12.40 -6.04 -5.95
N LYS A 49 12.58 -6.15 -7.27
CA LYS A 49 12.90 -7.42 -7.93
C LYS A 49 14.28 -7.96 -7.58
N ALA A 50 15.20 -7.14 -7.06
CA ALA A 50 16.56 -7.55 -6.73
C ALA A 50 16.72 -8.04 -5.27
N VAL A 51 15.73 -7.81 -4.40
CA VAL A 51 15.82 -8.13 -2.96
C VAL A 51 15.18 -9.46 -2.55
N TRP A 52 14.75 -10.28 -3.53
CA TRP A 52 14.12 -11.59 -3.27
C TRP A 52 14.99 -12.54 -2.43
N HIS A 53 16.31 -12.46 -2.57
CA HIS A 53 17.28 -13.26 -1.80
C HIS A 53 17.30 -12.91 -0.31
N ARG A 54 16.65 -11.81 0.08
CA ARG A 54 16.47 -11.34 1.46
C ARG A 54 15.01 -11.40 1.92
N GLY A 55 14.09 -11.92 1.10
CA GLY A 55 12.71 -12.10 1.50
C GLY A 55 12.48 -13.53 1.98
N ALA A 56 11.77 -13.69 3.09
CA ALA A 56 11.22 -14.99 3.41
C ALA A 56 10.09 -15.30 2.42
N VAL A 57 10.18 -16.47 1.80
CA VAL A 57 9.14 -17.03 0.94
C VAL A 57 8.61 -18.27 1.65
N ASP A 58 7.28 -18.35 1.79
CA ASP A 58 6.61 -19.50 2.38
C ASP A 58 6.84 -20.76 1.51
N ALA A 59 6.56 -21.93 2.07
CA ALA A 59 6.80 -23.21 1.42
C ALA A 59 6.03 -23.39 0.10
N ASP A 60 5.02 -22.56 -0.17
CA ASP A 60 4.27 -22.57 -1.43
C ASP A 60 4.99 -21.89 -2.60
N GLY A 61 6.16 -21.27 -2.36
CA GLY A 61 6.98 -20.62 -3.38
C GLY A 61 6.37 -19.36 -4.00
N LYS A 62 5.23 -18.89 -3.46
CA LYS A 62 4.48 -17.73 -3.97
C LYS A 62 4.22 -16.68 -2.90
N THR A 63 3.90 -17.12 -1.69
CA THR A 63 3.59 -16.24 -0.56
C THR A 63 4.91 -15.70 0.00
N GLY A 64 5.09 -14.38 -0.06
CA GLY A 64 6.11 -13.69 0.72
C GLY A 64 5.48 -13.00 1.94
N ASP A 65 6.32 -12.59 2.89
CA ASP A 65 5.85 -11.92 4.12
C ASP A 65 5.25 -10.53 3.84
N GLY A 66 5.78 -9.82 2.84
CA GLY A 66 5.26 -8.52 2.42
C GLY A 66 6.24 -7.77 1.50
N ALA A 67 5.68 -6.99 0.59
CA ALA A 67 6.43 -6.05 -0.24
C ALA A 67 5.53 -4.84 -0.52
N GLY A 68 6.13 -3.66 -0.70
CA GLY A 68 5.39 -2.44 -0.95
C GLY A 68 6.24 -1.39 -1.63
N ILE A 69 5.57 -0.44 -2.27
CA ILE A 69 6.17 0.75 -2.85
C ILE A 69 5.30 1.94 -2.44
N HIS A 70 5.94 2.99 -1.93
CA HIS A 70 5.29 4.25 -1.62
C HIS A 70 5.70 5.28 -2.66
N LEU A 71 4.72 6.01 -3.20
CA LEU A 71 4.89 6.94 -4.31
C LEU A 71 4.02 8.17 -4.06
N ASP A 72 4.41 9.29 -4.67
CA ASP A 72 3.56 10.47 -4.78
C ASP A 72 2.28 10.14 -5.54
N LEU A 73 1.21 10.89 -5.26
CA LEU A 73 -0.09 10.69 -5.89
C LEU A 73 -0.02 11.02 -7.40
N PRO A 74 -0.28 10.05 -8.31
CA PRO A 74 -0.25 10.32 -9.74
C PRO A 74 -1.55 11.04 -10.18
N HIS A 75 -1.62 12.35 -9.97
CA HIS A 75 -2.82 13.18 -10.21
C HIS A 75 -3.50 12.90 -11.55
N ARG A 76 -2.73 12.95 -12.66
CA ARG A 76 -3.27 12.71 -14.01
C ARG A 76 -3.97 11.35 -14.14
N PHE A 77 -3.44 10.31 -13.51
CA PHE A 77 -4.05 8.98 -13.56
C PHE A 77 -5.40 8.95 -12.82
N PHE A 78 -5.50 9.65 -11.69
CA PHE A 78 -6.74 9.71 -10.94
C PHE A 78 -7.76 10.68 -11.54
N ASP A 79 -7.33 11.75 -12.20
CA ASP A 79 -8.21 12.61 -13.01
C ASP A 79 -8.93 11.79 -14.08
N ASP A 80 -8.19 10.91 -14.78
CA ASP A 80 -8.75 9.99 -15.77
C ASP A 80 -9.73 8.98 -15.11
N CYS A 81 -9.43 8.51 -13.90
CA CYS A 81 -10.31 7.61 -13.15
C CYS A 81 -11.62 8.30 -12.71
N ILE A 82 -11.55 9.56 -12.27
CA ILE A 82 -12.72 10.37 -11.89
C ILE A 82 -13.59 10.64 -13.13
N ALA A 83 -12.97 10.98 -14.26
CA ALA A 83 -13.69 11.14 -15.52
C ALA A 83 -14.38 9.83 -15.96
N ALA A 84 -13.69 8.69 -15.82
CA ALA A 84 -14.23 7.38 -16.17
C ALA A 84 -15.40 6.94 -15.28
N SER A 85 -15.48 7.42 -14.03
CA SER A 85 -16.64 7.17 -13.15
C SER A 85 -17.84 8.09 -13.44
N GLY A 86 -17.72 9.00 -14.42
CA GLY A 86 -18.78 9.93 -14.81
C GLY A 86 -18.79 11.26 -14.05
N HIS A 87 -17.79 11.50 -13.19
CA HIS A 87 -17.63 12.75 -12.48
C HIS A 87 -16.74 13.72 -13.27
N LYS A 88 -16.94 15.02 -13.04
CA LYS A 88 -16.02 16.05 -13.54
C LYS A 88 -14.97 16.33 -12.48
N VAL A 89 -13.70 16.35 -12.88
CA VAL A 89 -12.60 16.77 -12.01
C VAL A 89 -12.84 18.20 -11.56
N MET A 90 -12.91 18.40 -10.24
CA MET A 90 -13.06 19.71 -9.61
C MET A 90 -11.68 20.35 -9.40
N PRO A 91 -11.57 21.68 -9.29
CA PRO A 91 -10.28 22.35 -9.10
C PRO A 91 -9.66 22.13 -7.72
N ASN A 92 -10.27 21.31 -6.86
CA ASN A 92 -9.85 21.00 -5.51
C ASN A 92 -8.54 20.20 -5.48
N ARG A 93 -7.86 20.21 -4.33
CA ARG A 93 -6.78 19.25 -4.06
C ARG A 93 -7.36 17.84 -4.04
N LEU A 94 -6.76 16.94 -4.81
CA LEU A 94 -7.16 15.54 -4.84
C LEU A 94 -6.51 14.77 -3.69
N ALA A 95 -7.30 13.97 -2.96
CA ALA A 95 -6.79 12.94 -2.07
C ALA A 95 -7.32 11.57 -2.46
N VAL A 96 -6.55 10.53 -2.14
CA VAL A 96 -6.94 9.13 -2.37
C VAL A 96 -6.65 8.31 -1.13
N GLY A 97 -7.68 7.68 -0.57
CA GLY A 97 -7.53 6.69 0.48
C GLY A 97 -7.32 5.30 -0.13
N MET A 98 -6.25 4.59 0.22
CA MET A 98 -6.03 3.18 -0.12
C MET A 98 -6.49 2.31 1.05
N VAL A 99 -7.58 1.57 0.89
CA VAL A 99 -8.29 0.92 2.00
C VAL A 99 -8.38 -0.59 1.77
N PHE A 100 -8.11 -1.34 2.84
CA PHE A 100 -8.38 -2.77 2.92
C PHE A 100 -9.69 -3.01 3.66
N LEU A 101 -10.66 -3.60 2.98
CA LEU A 101 -11.99 -3.87 3.47
C LEU A 101 -12.20 -5.38 3.72
N PRO A 102 -13.17 -5.77 4.57
CA PRO A 102 -13.65 -7.14 4.63
C PRO A 102 -14.06 -7.65 3.24
N ARG A 103 -13.58 -8.82 2.84
CA ARG A 103 -13.88 -9.42 1.54
C ARG A 103 -15.01 -10.45 1.58
N THR A 104 -15.09 -11.22 2.66
CA THR A 104 -15.99 -12.38 2.77
C THR A 104 -17.31 -12.06 3.47
N ASP A 105 -17.47 -10.83 3.96
CA ASP A 105 -18.67 -10.32 4.61
C ASP A 105 -19.04 -8.98 3.97
N LEU A 106 -20.04 -9.00 3.09
CA LEU A 106 -20.49 -7.81 2.38
C LEU A 106 -21.18 -6.79 3.31
N GLY A 107 -21.82 -7.26 4.38
CA GLY A 107 -22.44 -6.37 5.36
C GLY A 107 -21.40 -5.60 6.18
N ALA A 108 -20.33 -6.29 6.58
CA ALA A 108 -19.18 -5.65 7.20
C ALA A 108 -18.44 -4.72 6.22
N GLN A 109 -18.31 -5.11 4.95
CA GLN A 109 -17.72 -4.25 3.91
C GLN A 109 -18.47 -2.92 3.77
N GLU A 110 -19.80 -2.95 3.64
CA GLU A 110 -20.63 -1.74 3.53
C GLU A 110 -20.59 -0.89 4.80
N THR A 111 -20.57 -1.54 5.97
CA THR A 111 -20.40 -0.84 7.26
C THR A 111 -19.07 -0.09 7.30
N CYS A 112 -17.97 -0.72 6.88
CA CYS A 112 -16.67 -0.07 6.80
C CYS A 112 -16.65 1.09 5.80
N ARG A 113 -17.24 0.93 4.61
CA ARG A 113 -17.37 2.03 3.64
C ARG A 113 -18.14 3.20 4.23
N THR A 114 -19.28 2.94 4.87
CA THR A 114 -20.10 3.97 5.51
C THR A 114 -19.31 4.74 6.56
N ILE A 115 -18.54 4.06 7.41
CA ILE A 115 -17.69 4.72 8.42
C ILE A 115 -16.68 5.66 7.77
N VAL A 116 -15.99 5.19 6.73
CA VAL A 116 -14.99 5.98 6.00
C VAL A 116 -15.64 7.20 5.33
N GLU A 117 -16.76 7.00 4.64
CA GLU A 117 -17.51 8.07 3.98
C GLU A 117 -18.02 9.11 4.97
N SER A 118 -18.64 8.66 6.07
CA SER A 118 -19.13 9.55 7.13
C SER A 118 -18.01 10.41 7.69
N ALA A 119 -16.85 9.84 8.00
CA ALA A 119 -15.72 10.60 8.54
C ALA A 119 -15.21 11.68 7.55
N ILE A 120 -15.16 11.35 6.25
CA ILE A 120 -14.73 12.29 5.21
C ILE A 120 -15.76 13.43 5.04
N ILE A 121 -17.05 13.09 5.05
CA ILE A 121 -18.14 14.07 4.91
C ILE A 121 -18.24 14.96 6.16
N GLU A 122 -18.09 14.39 7.36
CA GLU A 122 -18.06 15.13 8.64
C GLU A 122 -16.89 16.12 8.70
N ALA A 123 -15.76 15.79 8.06
CA ALA A 123 -14.63 16.69 7.89
C ALA A 123 -14.87 17.78 6.80
N GLY A 124 -16.02 17.76 6.12
CA GLY A 124 -16.42 18.76 5.13
C GLY A 124 -15.93 18.52 3.71
N TYR A 125 -15.37 17.33 3.41
CA TYR A 125 -14.86 16.99 2.09
C TYR A 125 -15.90 16.30 1.20
N THR A 126 -15.67 16.33 -0.10
CA THR A 126 -16.56 15.71 -1.09
C THR A 126 -15.95 14.43 -1.63
N ILE A 127 -16.76 13.39 -1.85
CA ILE A 127 -16.32 12.09 -2.33
C ILE A 127 -16.69 11.96 -3.82
N TYR A 128 -15.71 11.66 -4.68
CA TYR A 128 -15.96 11.29 -6.08
C TYR A 128 -16.47 9.86 -6.21
N GLY A 129 -16.07 8.99 -5.28
CA GLY A 129 -16.53 7.60 -5.19
C GLY A 129 -15.41 6.60 -4.95
N TRP A 130 -15.82 5.35 -4.88
CA TRP A 130 -14.92 4.20 -4.71
C TRP A 130 -14.46 3.66 -6.07
N ARG A 131 -13.23 3.17 -6.09
CA ARG A 131 -12.57 2.51 -7.21
C ARG A 131 -11.97 1.20 -6.73
N GLN A 132 -12.49 0.08 -7.23
CA GLN A 132 -11.87 -1.21 -6.98
C GLN A 132 -10.47 -1.24 -7.62
N VAL A 133 -9.45 -1.63 -6.84
CA VAL A 133 -8.08 -1.66 -7.35
C VAL A 133 -7.90 -2.91 -8.22
N PRO A 134 -7.47 -2.76 -9.48
CA PRO A 134 -7.19 -3.91 -10.33
C PRO A 134 -6.04 -4.74 -9.73
N VAL A 135 -6.30 -6.02 -9.49
CA VAL A 135 -5.35 -6.96 -8.90
C VAL A 135 -5.37 -8.27 -9.67
N ASP A 136 -4.18 -8.84 -9.89
CA ASP A 136 -4.04 -10.21 -10.38
C ASP A 136 -3.82 -11.14 -9.19
N VAL A 137 -4.80 -12.00 -8.90
CA VAL A 137 -4.74 -12.96 -7.78
C VAL A 137 -4.07 -14.28 -8.15
N SER A 138 -3.72 -14.49 -9.43
CA SER A 138 -3.08 -15.74 -9.88
C SER A 138 -1.64 -15.88 -9.39
N VAL A 139 -1.02 -14.75 -9.03
CA VAL A 139 0.38 -14.67 -8.61
C VAL A 139 0.58 -14.87 -7.10
N ILE A 140 -0.48 -14.85 -6.29
CA ILE A 140 -0.38 -15.06 -4.84
C ILE A 140 -0.64 -16.51 -4.43
N GLY A 141 -0.03 -16.93 -3.33
CA GLY A 141 -0.23 -18.26 -2.76
C GLY A 141 -1.55 -18.41 -2.01
N MET A 142 -1.93 -19.66 -1.69
CA MET A 142 -3.24 -19.95 -1.07
C MET A 142 -3.41 -19.28 0.29
N LYS A 143 -2.31 -19.19 1.06
CA LYS A 143 -2.32 -18.57 2.39
C LYS A 143 -2.62 -17.07 2.31
N ALA A 144 -1.89 -16.34 1.45
CA ALA A 144 -2.17 -14.94 1.18
C ALA A 144 -3.58 -14.73 0.60
N GLN A 145 -4.03 -15.62 -0.29
CA GLN A 145 -5.36 -15.56 -0.89
C GLN A 145 -6.48 -15.76 0.13
N ALA A 146 -6.28 -16.56 1.17
CA ALA A 146 -7.27 -16.78 2.22
C ALA A 146 -7.51 -15.52 3.05
N THR A 147 -6.44 -14.80 3.40
CA THR A 147 -6.49 -13.58 4.23
C THR A 147 -6.56 -12.28 3.41
N ARG A 148 -6.56 -12.37 2.08
CA ARG A 148 -6.62 -11.21 1.18
C ARG A 148 -7.86 -10.35 1.47
N PRO A 149 -7.70 -9.04 1.74
CA PRO A 149 -8.83 -8.12 1.86
C PRO A 149 -9.45 -7.81 0.49
N GLU A 150 -10.57 -7.10 0.51
CA GLU A 150 -11.00 -6.36 -0.68
C GLU A 150 -10.24 -5.03 -0.71
N ILE A 151 -9.67 -4.68 -1.86
CA ILE A 151 -8.74 -3.56 -1.98
C ILE A 151 -9.37 -2.48 -2.82
N GLU A 152 -9.64 -1.35 -2.20
CA GLU A 152 -10.37 -0.26 -2.84
C GLU A 152 -9.71 1.08 -2.55
N GLN A 153 -9.89 2.00 -3.50
CA GLN A 153 -9.48 3.39 -3.39
C GLN A 153 -10.72 4.26 -3.28
N ILE A 154 -10.74 5.19 -2.32
CA ILE A 154 -11.73 6.26 -2.26
C ILE A 154 -11.11 7.55 -2.76
N MET A 155 -11.72 8.16 -3.78
CA MET A 155 -11.24 9.41 -4.37
C MET A 155 -12.00 10.59 -3.75
N ILE A 156 -11.25 11.56 -3.22
CA ILE A 156 -11.77 12.64 -2.38
C ILE A 156 -11.36 13.97 -3.00
N ALA A 157 -12.33 14.86 -3.14
CA ALA A 157 -12.08 16.28 -3.36
C ALA A 157 -11.87 16.97 -2.02
N GLY A 158 -10.62 17.31 -1.75
CA GLY A 158 -10.18 18.08 -0.60
C GLY A 158 -10.54 19.57 -0.71
N PRO A 159 -9.82 20.46 -0.02
CA PRO A 159 -10.09 21.89 -0.05
C PRO A 159 -9.80 22.49 -1.43
N LEU A 160 -10.35 23.68 -1.70
CA LEU A 160 -9.95 24.45 -2.87
C LEU A 160 -8.50 24.96 -2.68
N PRO A 161 -7.75 25.15 -3.78
CA PRO A 161 -6.43 25.76 -3.71
C PRO A 161 -6.50 27.14 -3.05
N GLY A 162 -5.78 27.32 -1.94
CA GLY A 162 -5.72 28.58 -1.19
C GLY A 162 -6.60 28.63 0.06
N ASP A 163 -7.56 27.72 0.23
CA ASP A 163 -8.35 27.60 1.48
C ASP A 163 -7.53 26.92 2.59
N MET A 164 -6.60 26.06 2.21
CA MET A 164 -5.66 25.37 3.10
C MET A 164 -4.33 25.18 2.37
N ASP A 165 -3.23 25.27 3.12
CA ASP A 165 -1.91 25.03 2.55
C ASP A 165 -1.70 23.54 2.22
N GLU A 166 -0.67 23.24 1.43
CA GLU A 166 -0.39 21.86 0.99
C GLU A 166 0.07 20.96 2.14
N ALA A 167 0.92 21.48 3.01
CA ALA A 167 1.54 20.72 4.10
C ALA A 167 0.57 20.46 5.26
N GLU A 168 -0.49 21.26 5.38
CA GLU A 168 -1.59 21.07 6.32
C GLU A 168 -2.63 20.09 5.77
N PHE A 169 -2.72 19.95 4.44
CA PHE A 169 -3.60 18.97 3.81
C PHE A 169 -3.00 17.56 3.74
N GLU A 170 -1.69 17.46 3.50
CA GLU A 170 -0.92 16.20 3.46
C GLU A 170 -0.60 15.62 4.84
#